data_AF-A0A354QA45-F1
#
_entry.id   AF-A0A354QA45-F1
#
_cell.length_a   1.000
_cell.length_b   1.000
_cell.length_c   1.000
_cell.angle_alpha   90.00
_cell.angle_beta   90.00
_cell.angle_gamma   90.00
#
_symmetry.space_group_name_H-M   'P 1'
#
loop_
_entity.id
_entity.type
_entity.pdbx_description
1 polymer ?
#
loop_
_entity_poly.entity_id
_entity_poly.type
_entity_poly.pdbx_seq_one_letter_code
_entity_poly.pdbx_strand_id
1 'polypeptide(L)'
;MITGNTEKNIRPPAVASMFYPGGTAELRNAVQNYLSNAGTEEDVPKLKKGETAELRTLIVPHAGYIYSGKIAASAYRLLEQNQNQFK
;
A
#
# COMPACT_ATOMS: atom_id res chain seq x y z
N MET A 1 23.54 -3.54 -38.62
CA MET A 1 24.13 -2.85 -37.45
C MET A 1 23.15 -2.95 -36.31
N ILE A 2 23.52 -3.62 -35.22
CA ILE A 2 22.73 -3.69 -34.00
C ILE A 2 23.22 -2.54 -33.11
N THR A 3 22.51 -1.42 -33.11
CA THR A 3 22.70 -0.37 -32.10
C THR A 3 21.74 -0.66 -30.95
N GLY A 4 22.25 -1.35 -29.94
CA GLY A 4 21.52 -1.58 -28.70
C GLY A 4 21.34 -0.25 -27.95
N ASN A 5 20.09 0.17 -27.78
CA ASN A 5 19.73 1.07 -26.69
C ASN A 5 19.22 0.19 -25.55
N THR A 6 19.98 0.10 -24.46
CA THR A 6 19.55 -0.48 -23.18
C THR A 6 18.47 0.41 -22.55
N GLU A 7 17.33 0.53 -23.23
CA GLU A 7 16.10 1.10 -22.68
C GLU A 7 15.69 0.20 -21.50
N LYS A 8 15.51 0.79 -20.32
CA LYS A 8 14.89 0.07 -19.19
C LYS A 8 13.57 -0.54 -19.70
N ASN A 9 13.44 -1.86 -19.61
CA ASN A 9 12.16 -2.54 -19.80
C ASN A 9 11.21 -2.14 -18.65
N ILE A 10 10.54 -0.99 -18.78
CA ILE A 10 9.56 -0.48 -17.80
C ILE A 10 8.23 -1.19 -18.05
N ARG A 11 7.72 -1.92 -17.05
CA ARG A 11 6.39 -2.52 -17.11
C ARG A 11 5.32 -1.44 -16.87
N PRO A 12 4.41 -1.17 -17.83
CA PRO A 12 3.35 -0.20 -17.63
C PRO A 12 2.30 -0.70 -16.62
N PRO A 13 1.56 0.21 -15.95
CA PRO A 13 0.49 -0.16 -15.04
C PRO A 13 -0.74 -0.66 -15.81
N ALA A 14 -0.92 -1.99 -15.87
CA ALA A 14 -1.97 -2.63 -16.67
C ALA A 14 -3.43 -2.38 -16.21
N VAL A 15 -3.64 -1.90 -14.98
CA VAL A 15 -4.99 -1.74 -14.36
C VAL A 15 -5.24 -0.32 -13.80
N ALA A 16 -4.38 0.64 -14.14
CA ALA A 16 -4.62 2.04 -13.81
C ALA A 16 -5.93 2.52 -14.48
N SER A 17 -6.65 3.41 -13.80
CA SER A 17 -8.01 3.85 -14.17
C SER A 17 -9.10 2.77 -14.15
N MET A 18 -8.76 1.52 -13.83
CA MET A 18 -9.73 0.43 -13.64
C MET A 18 -9.84 0.04 -12.16
N PHE A 19 -8.71 -0.30 -11.54
CA PHE A 19 -8.68 -0.77 -10.14
C PHE A 19 -8.36 0.35 -9.17
N TYR A 20 -7.65 1.38 -9.63
CA TYR A 20 -7.27 2.54 -8.85
C TYR A 20 -7.17 3.77 -9.78
N PRO A 21 -7.22 5.00 -9.22
CA PRO A 21 -7.10 6.22 -10.02
C PRO A 21 -5.86 6.26 -10.92
N GLY A 22 -6.04 6.57 -12.21
CA GLY A 22 -4.92 6.69 -13.14
C GLY A 22 -4.12 8.00 -13.00
N GLY A 23 -4.74 9.04 -12.44
CA GLY A 23 -4.09 10.34 -12.22
C GLY A 23 -3.18 10.32 -11.00
N THR A 24 -1.95 10.85 -11.13
CA THR A 24 -0.96 10.84 -10.04
C THR A 24 -1.44 11.58 -8.78
N ALA A 25 -2.05 12.76 -8.94
CA ALA A 25 -2.54 13.56 -7.81
C ALA A 25 -3.72 12.85 -7.11
N GLU A 26 -4.67 12.35 -7.90
CA GLU A 26 -5.84 11.62 -7.40
C GLU A 26 -5.45 10.34 -6.66
N LEU A 27 -4.56 9.53 -7.25
CA LEU A 27 -4.04 8.31 -6.64
C LEU A 27 -3.34 8.60 -5.31
N ARG A 28 -2.51 9.65 -5.27
CA ARG A 28 -1.82 10.07 -4.05
C ARG A 28 -2.81 10.45 -2.96
N ASN A 29 -3.81 11.28 -3.28
CA ASN A 29 -4.83 11.70 -2.34
C ASN A 29 -5.65 10.51 -1.83
N ALA A 30 -6.03 9.59 -2.72
CA ALA A 30 -6.76 8.38 -2.34
C ALA A 30 -5.97 7.53 -1.34
N VAL A 31 -4.70 7.25 -1.63
CA VAL A 31 -3.81 6.45 -0.74
C VAL A 31 -3.60 7.16 0.60
N GLN A 32 -3.33 8.46 0.59
CA GLN A 32 -3.16 9.24 1.83
C GLN A 32 -4.42 9.20 2.68
N ASN A 33 -5.59 9.39 2.07
CA ASN A 33 -6.86 9.32 2.78
C ASN A 33 -7.07 7.93 3.42
N TYR A 34 -6.77 6.82 2.71
CA TYR A 34 -6.88 5.50 3.32
C TYR A 34 -5.92 5.30 4.49
N LEU A 35 -4.66 5.74 4.37
CA LEU A 35 -3.66 5.60 5.43
C LEU A 35 -4.00 6.45 6.66
N SER A 36 -4.43 7.70 6.48
CA SER A 36 -4.82 8.59 7.58
C SER A 36 -6.03 8.08 8.36
N ASN A 37 -6.94 7.35 7.69
CA ASN A 37 -8.13 6.76 8.30
C ASN A 37 -7.92 5.30 8.74
N ALA A 38 -6.76 4.70 8.51
CA ALA A 38 -6.51 3.31 8.87
C ALA A 38 -6.49 3.15 10.39
N GLY A 39 -7.26 2.21 10.94
CA GLY A 39 -7.29 1.94 12.39
C GLY A 39 -8.00 2.99 13.24
N THR A 40 -8.89 3.79 12.64
CA THR A 40 -9.89 4.62 13.37
C THR A 40 -11.17 3.85 13.69
N GLU A 41 -11.30 2.63 13.18
CA GLU A 41 -12.43 1.74 13.44
C GLU A 41 -12.36 1.17 14.86
N GLU A 42 -13.50 1.18 15.57
CA GLU A 42 -13.59 0.82 16.99
C GLU A 42 -13.29 -0.67 17.25
N ASP A 43 -13.52 -1.54 16.26
CA ASP A 43 -13.45 -3.00 16.40
C ASP A 43 -12.17 -3.64 15.85
N VAL A 44 -11.15 -2.86 15.46
CA VAL A 44 -9.90 -3.44 14.97
C VAL A 44 -9.04 -3.87 16.17
N PRO A 45 -8.66 -5.17 16.28
CA PRO A 45 -7.78 -5.64 17.34
C PRO A 45 -6.47 -4.84 17.34
N LYS A 46 -6.24 -4.07 18.40
CA LYS A 46 -4.98 -3.36 18.58
C LYS A 46 -3.93 -4.39 18.99
N LEU A 47 -2.84 -4.47 18.23
CA LEU A 47 -1.66 -5.23 18.66
C LEU A 47 -1.25 -4.73 20.04
N LYS A 48 -1.14 -5.63 21.02
CA LYS A 48 -0.77 -5.25 22.38
C LYS A 48 0.65 -4.70 22.37
N LYS A 49 0.83 -3.53 22.96
CA LYS A 49 2.13 -2.88 23.11
C LYS A 49 3.03 -3.78 23.97
N GLY A 50 4.02 -4.45 23.36
CA GLY A 50 4.90 -5.42 24.02
C GLY A 50 4.86 -6.84 23.41
N GLU A 51 3.82 -7.18 22.66
CA GLU A 51 3.79 -8.35 21.76
C GLU A 51 4.30 -7.94 20.37
N THR A 52 5.37 -7.13 20.30
CA THR A 52 5.97 -6.74 19.01
C THR A 52 6.77 -7.91 18.47
N ALA A 53 6.06 -8.92 17.97
CA ALA A 53 6.63 -9.83 16.99
C ALA A 53 7.19 -8.96 15.86
N GLU A 54 8.45 -9.19 15.52
CA GLU A 54 9.12 -8.54 14.40
C GLU A 54 8.21 -8.62 13.16
N LEU A 55 7.96 -7.48 12.51
CA LEU A 55 7.07 -7.44 11.36
C LEU A 55 7.78 -8.08 10.18
N ARG A 56 7.44 -9.33 9.88
CA ARG A 56 8.05 -10.08 8.76
C ARG A 56 7.25 -9.97 7.46
N THR A 57 5.92 -9.98 7.55
CA THR A 57 5.02 -10.11 6.39
C THR A 57 3.73 -9.32 6.59
N LEU A 58 3.17 -8.82 5.49
CA LEU A 58 1.80 -8.29 5.42
C LEU A 58 0.97 -9.12 4.43
N ILE A 59 -0.28 -9.40 4.78
CA ILE A 59 -1.27 -9.98 3.88
C ILE A 59 -2.30 -8.90 3.59
N VAL A 60 -2.51 -8.59 2.32
CA VAL A 60 -3.39 -7.50 1.88
C VAL A 60 -4.34 -7.96 0.77
N PRO A 61 -5.57 -7.43 0.71
CA PRO A 61 -6.47 -7.65 -0.41
C PRO A 61 -5.96 -6.94 -1.69
N HIS A 62 -6.34 -7.46 -2.85
CA HIS A 62 -5.89 -6.96 -4.16
C HIS A 62 -7.03 -6.53 -5.10
N ALA A 63 -8.23 -6.30 -4.57
CA ALA A 63 -9.36 -5.78 -5.35
C ALA A 63 -9.15 -4.29 -5.69
N GLY A 64 -10.08 -3.71 -6.45
CA GLY A 64 -10.08 -2.28 -6.70
C GLY A 64 -10.13 -1.46 -5.42
N TYR A 65 -9.48 -0.30 -5.39
CA TYR A 65 -9.31 0.55 -4.22
C TYR A 65 -10.62 0.95 -3.55
N ILE A 66 -11.69 1.13 -4.34
CA ILE A 66 -13.03 1.43 -3.81
C ILE A 66 -13.57 0.32 -2.89
N TYR A 67 -13.13 -0.93 -3.07
CA TYR A 67 -13.57 -2.07 -2.27
C TYR A 67 -12.56 -2.42 -1.18
N SER A 68 -11.26 -2.37 -1.50
CA SER A 68 -10.22 -2.92 -0.61
C SER A 68 -9.19 -1.91 -0.12
N GLY A 69 -9.21 -0.65 -0.58
CA GLY A 69 -8.19 0.35 -0.24
C GLY A 69 -8.08 0.61 1.26
N LYS A 70 -9.22 0.77 1.94
CA LYS A 70 -9.28 0.96 3.40
C LYS A 70 -8.70 -0.23 4.17
N ILE A 71 -9.04 -1.45 3.75
CA ILE A 71 -8.57 -2.69 4.39
C ILE A 71 -7.08 -2.92 4.14
N ALA A 72 -6.58 -2.65 2.92
CA ALA A 72 -5.15 -2.72 2.67
C ALA A 72 -4.37 -1.70 3.52
N ALA A 73 -4.92 -0.50 3.71
CA ALA A 73 -4.29 0.56 4.51
C ALA A 73 -4.16 0.19 6.00
N SER A 74 -5.07 -0.59 6.58
CA SER A 74 -4.95 -1.05 7.97
C SER A 74 -3.67 -1.90 8.18
N ALA A 75 -3.33 -2.75 7.21
CA ALA A 75 -2.09 -3.52 7.23
C ALA A 75 -0.86 -2.64 6.96
N TYR A 76 -0.91 -1.77 5.94
CA TYR A 76 0.23 -0.91 5.59
C TYR A 76 0.60 0.10 6.68
N ARG A 77 -0.34 0.54 7.52
CA ARG A 77 -0.07 1.40 8.69
C ARG A 77 0.93 0.76 9.66
N LEU A 78 1.01 -0.57 9.71
CA LEU A 78 2.00 -1.27 10.54
C LEU A 78 3.45 -0.98 10.11
N LEU A 79 3.69 -0.67 8.82
CA LEU A 79 5.03 -0.30 8.36
C LEU A 79 5.48 1.04 8.95
N GLU A 80 4.57 2.01 9.09
CA GLU A 80 4.86 3.30 9.71
C GLU A 80 5.27 3.12 11.18
N GLN A 81 4.59 2.22 11.89
CA GLN A 81 4.88 1.92 13.30
C GLN A 81 6.20 1.14 13.48
N ASN A 82 6.66 0.43 12.44
CA ASN A 82 7.83 -0.45 12.48
C ASN A 82 8.97 0.01 11.55
N GLN A 83 9.01 1.28 11.13
CA GLN A 83 9.99 1.81 10.16
C GLN A 83 11.46 1.50 10.51
N ASN A 84 11.78 1.44 11.80
CA ASN A 84 13.15 1.17 12.26
C ASN A 84 13.60 -0.29 12.08
N GLN A 85 12.69 -1.22 11.72
CA GLN A 85 13.01 -2.63 11.48
C GLN A 85 13.50 -2.90 10.04
N PHE A 86 13.33 -1.96 9.11
CA PHE A 86 13.60 -2.17 7.67
C PHE A 86 14.65 -1.20 7.09
N LYS A 87 15.49 -0.61 7.95
CA LYS A 87 16.56 0.30 7.53
C LYS A 87 17.82 -0.44 7.12
#